data_AF-A0A259KYH3-F1
#
_entry.id   AF-A0A259KYH3-F1
#
_cell.length_a   1.000
_cell.length_b   1.000
_cell.length_c   1.000
_cell.angle_alpha   90.00
_cell.angle_beta   90.00
_cell.angle_gamma   90.00
#
_symmetry.space_group_name_H-M   'P 1'
#
loop_
_entity.id
_entity.type
_entity.pdbx_description
1 polymer ?
#
loop_
_entity_poly.entity_id
_entity_poly.type
_entity_poly.pdbx_seq_one_letter_code
_entity_poly.pdbx_strand_id
1 'polypeptide(L)' 'MSKPSESETHKRIRMAIVRLEKGQPKLVEKGRKVSVAAVAEEAGV' A
#
# COMPACT_ATOMS: atom_id res chain seq x y z
N MET A 1 -8.59 23.18 -11.88
CA MET A 1 -7.26 22.54 -11.85
C MET A 1 -7.45 21.03 -11.85
N SER A 2 -7.21 20.35 -12.97
CA SER A 2 -7.25 18.89 -13.01
C SER A 2 -6.00 18.38 -12.31
N LYS A 3 -6.17 17.69 -11.17
CA LYS A 3 -5.04 17.00 -10.52
C LYS A 3 -4.40 16.06 -11.54
N PRO A 4 -3.07 16.01 -11.65
CA PRO A 4 -2.43 15.02 -12.50
C PRO A 4 -2.93 13.63 -12.09
N SER A 5 -3.29 12.82 -13.08
CA SER A 5 -3.67 11.43 -12.90
C SER A 5 -2.61 10.76 -12.02
N GLU A 6 -3.04 10.20 -10.89
CA GLU A 6 -2.16 9.50 -9.96
C GLU A 6 -1.34 8.43 -10.70
N SER A 7 -0.01 8.44 -10.55
CA SER A 7 0.85 7.38 -11.11
C SER A 7 0.41 6.02 -10.59
N GLU A 8 0.48 4.99 -11.42
CA GLU A 8 0.06 3.62 -11.05
C GLU A 8 0.79 3.13 -9.79
N THR A 9 2.07 3.49 -9.65
CA THR A 9 2.86 3.20 -8.45
C THR A 9 2.26 3.87 -7.21
N HIS A 10 1.85 5.14 -7.31
CA HIS A 10 1.23 5.85 -6.19
C HIS A 10 -0.11 5.21 -5.79
N LYS A 11 -0.92 4.77 -6.76
CA LYS A 11 -2.16 4.03 -6.50
C LYS A 11 -1.91 2.70 -5.79
N ARG A 12 -0.88 1.95 -6.20
CA ARG A 12 -0.49 0.69 -5.57
C ARG A 12 -0.06 0.90 -4.12
N ILE A 13 0.80 1.89 -3.87
CA ILE A 13 1.27 2.24 -2.52
C ILE A 13 0.09 2.67 -1.64
N ARG A 14 -0.79 3.55 -2.14
CA ARG A 14 -1.97 3.99 -1.40
C ARG A 14 -2.89 2.82 -1.02
N MET A 15 -3.14 1.91 -1.96
CA MET A 15 -3.97 0.72 -1.69
C MET A 15 -3.32 -0.23 -0.68
N ALA A 16 -1.99 -0.39 -0.73
CA ALA A 16 -1.24 -1.19 0.22
C ALA A 16 -1.35 -0.64 1.66
N ILE A 17 -1.20 0.69 1.83
CA ILE A 17 -1.39 1.35 3.13
C ILE A 17 -2.80 1.07 3.68
N VAL A 18 -3.84 1.32 2.88
CA VAL A 18 -5.24 1.12 3.32
C VAL A 18 -5.51 -0.34 3.72
N ARG A 19 -4.93 -1.32 3.02
CA ARG A 19 -5.07 -2.73 3.36
C ARG A 19 -4.38 -3.07 4.67
N LEU A 20 -3.17 -2.55 4.89
CA LEU A 20 -2.42 -2.76 6.12
C LEU A 20 -3.12 -2.14 7.33
N GLU A 21 -3.62 -0.91 7.20
CA GLU A 21 -4.39 -0.23 8.26
C GLU A 21 -5.67 -0.98 8.62
N LYS A 22 -6.34 -1.60 7.64
CA LYS A 22 -7.54 -2.40 7.86
C LYS A 22 -7.26 -3.84 8.32
N GLY A 23 -5.99 -4.22 8.49
CA GLY A 23 -5.63 -5.60 8.84
C GLY A 23 -5.97 -6.62 7.75
N GLN A 24 -6.06 -6.18 6.50
CA GLN A 24 -6.33 -7.00 5.32
C GLN A 24 -5.16 -7.02 4.31
N PRO A 25 -3.91 -7.27 4.76
CA PRO A 25 -2.80 -7.43 3.82
C PRO A 25 -3.00 -8.67 2.94
N LYS A 26 -2.48 -8.61 1.71
CA LYS A 26 -2.52 -9.71 0.74
C LYS A 26 -1.19 -10.45 0.64
N LEU A 27 -0.08 -9.72 0.64
CA LEU A 27 1.26 -10.27 0.43
C LEU A 27 2.03 -10.42 1.74
N VAL A 28 1.86 -9.47 2.66
CA VAL A 28 2.51 -9.57 3.98
C VAL A 28 1.62 -10.25 5.01
N GLU A 29 2.24 -10.77 6.08
CA GLU A 29 1.53 -11.46 7.15
C GLU A 29 0.56 -10.55 7.91
N LYS A 30 -0.58 -11.12 8.31
CA LYS A 30 -1.57 -10.44 9.15
C LYS A 30 -0.96 -10.16 10.53
N GLY A 31 -1.09 -8.92 11.00
CA GLY A 31 -0.51 -8.48 12.27
C GLY A 31 0.90 -7.90 12.18
N ARG A 32 1.52 -7.90 10.98
CA ARG A 32 2.76 -7.16 10.74
C ARG A 32 2.53 -5.66 10.93
N LYS A 33 3.45 -4.98 11.62
CA LYS A 33 3.37 -3.53 11.83
C LYS A 33 3.45 -2.79 10.50
N VAL A 34 2.65 -1.73 10.35
CA VAL A 34 2.71 -0.84 9.19
C VAL A 34 4.07 -0.15 9.18
N SER A 35 4.89 -0.48 8.18
CA SER A 35 6.22 0.07 7.97
C SER A 35 6.43 0.30 6.48
N VAL A 36 7.40 1.16 6.10
CA VAL A 36 7.69 1.46 4.69
C VAL A 36 8.02 0.18 3.92
N ALA A 37 8.81 -0.73 4.52
CA ALA A 37 9.12 -2.02 3.93
C ALA A 37 7.86 -2.89 3.73
N ALA A 38 6.99 -2.98 4.73
CA ALA A 38 5.75 -3.75 4.61
C ALA A 38 4.80 -3.17 3.55
N VAL A 39 4.75 -1.84 3.42
CA VAL A 39 3.96 -1.16 2.37
C VAL A 39 4.55 -1.42 0.99
N ALA A 40 5.87 -1.39 0.85
CA ALA A 40 6.55 -1.69 -0.42
C ALA A 40 6.31 -3.16 -0.85
N GLU A 41 6.51 -4.11 0.08
CA GLU A 41 6.18 -5.53 -0.13
C GLU A 41 4.72 -5.72 -0.53
N GLU A 42 3.77 -5.11 0.19
CA GLU A 42 2.32 -5.21 -0.10
C GLU A 42 1.92 -4.52 -1.41
N ALA A 43 2.63 -3.44 -1.80
CA ALA A 43 2.44 -2.76 -3.07
C ALA A 43 3.14 -3.46 -4.24
N GLY A 44 4.10 -4.36 -3.96
CA GLY A 44 4.94 -5.04 -4.94
C GLY A 44 5.88 -4.07 -5.68
N VAL A 45 6.50 -3.15 -4.94
CA VAL A 45 7.45 -2.14 -5.43
C VAL A 45 8.81 -2.30 -4.76
#